data_AF-A0A0N0MVI3-F1
#
_entry.id   AF-A0A0N0MVI3-F1
#
_cell.length_a   1.000
_cell.length_b   1.000
_cell.length_c   1.000
_cell.angle_alpha   90.00
_cell.angle_beta   90.00
_cell.angle_gamma   90.00
#
_symmetry.space_group_name_H-M   'P 1'
#
loop_
_entity.id
_entity.type
_entity.pdbx_description
1 polymer ?
#
loop_
_entity_poly.entity_id
_entity_poly.type
_entity_poly.pdbx_seq_one_letter_code
_entity_poly.pdbx_strand_id
1 'polypeptide(L)'
;MNAPTLVIGATGTTGRRVVAGLIAEGHSVKAAGRSATPVEGAEAVRFDWNEPATFGAALDGVDRVYLIPPIGSSDPAAVMLPFLRRARSAGVHRAVLLSSSAIPAGGPAVGQVHQVLPGLFEQWAVLRPSWFMQNFAGFTPPRAQHPRGRRHPDGHGRRPRRVRRRGGHRRRRRTCPDRRAGPRRRPDPDRSAGAELRRRRRDHHRGRRPARRAPASDVRPAA
;
A
#
# COMPACT_ATOMS: atom_id res chain seq x y z
N MET A 1 23.83 15.16 -11.57
CA MET A 1 22.99 15.52 -10.41
C MET A 1 21.84 14.52 -10.34
N ASN A 2 21.56 13.92 -9.18
CA ASN A 2 20.43 13.00 -9.06
C ASN A 2 19.13 13.78 -9.24
N ALA A 3 18.27 13.32 -10.13
CA ALA A 3 16.96 13.92 -10.31
C ALA A 3 16.14 13.83 -9.00
N PRO A 4 15.41 14.90 -8.63
CA PRO A 4 14.68 14.95 -7.37
C PRO A 4 13.53 13.94 -7.31
N THR A 5 13.30 13.44 -6.10
CA THR A 5 12.09 12.68 -5.77
C THR A 5 11.00 13.63 -5.27
N LEU A 6 9.84 13.63 -5.94
CA LEU A 6 8.66 14.38 -5.52
C LEU A 6 7.92 13.61 -4.43
N VAL A 7 7.67 14.25 -3.28
CA VAL A 7 6.90 13.67 -2.17
C VAL A 7 5.63 14.48 -1.97
N ILE A 8 4.48 13.94 -2.40
CA ILE A 8 3.17 14.57 -2.19
C ILE A 8 2.72 14.36 -0.75
N GLY A 9 2.26 15.44 -0.10
CA GLY A 9 1.89 15.41 1.31
C GLY A 9 3.11 15.38 2.22
N ALA A 10 4.19 16.05 1.81
CA ALA A 10 5.51 16.04 2.46
C ALA A 10 5.48 16.41 3.95
N THR A 11 4.58 17.28 4.39
CA THR A 11 4.45 17.68 5.80
C THR A 11 3.54 16.77 6.62
N GLY A 12 2.86 15.81 5.98
CA GLY A 12 1.94 14.87 6.62
C GLY A 12 2.64 13.78 7.42
N THR A 13 1.85 12.93 8.09
CA THR A 13 2.35 11.87 8.98
C THR A 13 3.35 10.94 8.30
N THR A 14 3.03 10.45 7.10
CA THR A 14 3.92 9.55 6.36
C THR A 14 4.94 10.34 5.54
N GLY A 15 4.51 11.40 4.85
CA GLY A 15 5.36 12.22 3.99
C GLY A 15 6.61 12.75 4.70
N ARG A 16 6.47 13.28 5.93
CA ARG A 16 7.61 13.86 6.66
C ARG A 16 8.72 12.85 6.95
N ARG A 17 8.34 11.58 7.14
CA ARG A 17 9.28 10.47 7.39
C ARG A 17 9.94 10.02 6.11
N VAL A 18 9.20 10.01 5.00
CA VAL A 18 9.74 9.73 3.67
C VAL A 18 10.76 10.80 3.27
N VAL A 19 10.43 12.09 3.43
CA VAL A 19 11.35 13.20 3.15
C VAL A 19 12.61 13.09 3.99
N ALA A 20 12.48 12.93 5.31
CA ALA A 20 13.63 12.81 6.20
C ALA A 20 14.53 11.61 5.85
N GLY A 21 13.95 10.46 5.49
CA GLY A 21 14.70 9.29 5.06
C GLY A 21 15.46 9.52 3.76
N LEU A 22 14.81 10.10 2.75
CA LEU A 22 15.42 10.41 1.46
C LEU A 22 16.59 11.41 1.61
N ILE A 23 16.43 12.44 2.43
CA ILE A 23 17.49 13.41 2.72
C ILE A 23 18.66 12.74 3.45
N ALA A 24 18.39 11.89 4.44
CA ALA A 24 19.43 11.16 5.17
C ALA A 24 20.24 10.21 4.27
N GLU A 25 19.63 9.71 3.20
CA GLU A 25 20.28 8.89 2.17
C GLU A 25 20.98 9.72 1.07
N GLY A 26 20.93 11.06 1.16
CA GLY A 26 21.58 11.98 0.22
C GLY A 26 20.81 12.19 -1.09
N HIS A 27 19.51 11.90 -1.13
CA HIS A 27 18.67 12.15 -2.29
C HIS A 27 18.13 13.58 -2.30
N SER A 28 18.06 14.19 -3.49
CA SER A 28 17.35 15.45 -3.70
C SER A 28 15.84 15.23 -3.62
N VAL A 29 15.13 16.11 -2.91
CA VAL A 29 13.69 15.96 -2.63
C VAL A 29 12.94 17.24 -2.97
N LYS A 30 11.83 17.09 -3.70
CA LYS A 30 10.78 18.12 -3.84
C LYS A 30 9.64 17.79 -2.86
N ALA A 31 9.51 18.60 -1.82
CA ALA A 31 8.49 18.48 -0.79
C ALA A 31 7.20 19.19 -1.24
N ALA A 32 6.23 18.41 -1.72
CA ALA A 32 4.99 18.93 -2.29
C ALA A 32 3.85 19.01 -1.27
N GLY A 33 3.20 20.17 -1.22
CA GLY A 33 1.99 20.38 -0.42
C GLY A 33 1.27 21.69 -0.77
N ARG A 34 0.05 21.85 -0.27
CA ARG A 34 -0.83 22.99 -0.61
C ARG A 34 -0.20 24.34 -0.25
N SER A 35 0.48 24.43 0.88
CA SER A 35 1.07 25.68 1.38
C SER A 35 2.56 25.84 1.05
N ALA A 36 3.15 24.93 0.27
CA ALA A 36 4.59 24.90 -0.02
C ALA A 36 5.46 25.17 1.22
N THR A 37 5.11 24.54 2.35
CA THR A 37 5.78 24.79 3.63
C THR A 37 7.26 24.41 3.52
N PRO A 38 8.20 25.29 3.94
CA PRO A 38 9.62 24.99 3.94
C PRO A 38 9.93 23.70 4.72
N VAL A 39 10.75 22.85 4.12
CA VAL A 39 11.28 21.64 4.77
C VAL A 39 12.79 21.68 4.62
N GLU A 40 13.51 21.64 5.73
CA GLU A 40 14.98 21.66 5.72
C GLU A 40 15.53 20.52 4.86
N GLY A 41 16.47 20.83 3.97
CA GLY A 41 17.08 19.85 3.06
C GLY A 41 16.20 19.41 1.87
N ALA A 42 15.03 20.02 1.66
CA ALA A 42 14.17 19.77 0.51
C ALA A 42 13.70 21.08 -0.15
N GLU A 43 13.44 21.01 -1.45
CA GLU A 43 12.80 22.10 -2.18
C GLU A 43 11.29 22.07 -1.90
N ALA A 44 10.74 23.13 -1.31
CA ALA A 44 9.30 23.21 -1.07
C ALA A 44 8.57 23.62 -2.35
N VAL A 45 7.56 22.84 -2.75
CA VAL A 45 6.78 23.10 -3.96
C VAL A 45 5.28 23.10 -3.67
N ARG A 46 4.57 24.05 -4.28
CA ARG A 46 3.10 24.10 -4.19
C ARG A 46 2.51 22.97 -5.01
N PHE A 47 1.58 22.23 -4.39
CA PHE A 47 0.84 21.17 -5.06
C PHE A 47 -0.56 21.04 -4.48
N ASP A 48 -1.57 21.04 -5.36
CA ASP A 48 -2.95 20.72 -5.00
C ASP A 48 -3.57 19.84 -6.09
N TRP A 49 -4.17 18.71 -5.68
CA TRP A 49 -4.86 17.78 -6.59
C TRP A 49 -5.97 18.44 -7.42
N ASN A 50 -6.58 19.51 -6.90
CA ASN A 50 -7.67 20.23 -7.56
C ASN A 50 -7.19 21.42 -8.39
N GLU A 51 -5.88 21.69 -8.44
CA GLU A 51 -5.30 22.85 -9.14
C GLU A 51 -4.23 22.37 -10.15
N PRO A 52 -4.64 21.93 -11.37
CA PRO A 52 -3.72 21.35 -12.37
C PRO A 52 -2.58 22.27 -12.82
N ALA A 53 -2.71 23.58 -12.61
CA ALA A 53 -1.66 24.57 -12.85
C ALA A 53 -0.41 24.31 -11.97
N THR A 54 -0.60 23.72 -10.78
CA THR A 54 0.49 23.41 -9.84
C THR A 54 1.34 22.21 -10.29
N PHE A 55 0.82 21.34 -11.15
CA PHE A 55 1.48 20.08 -11.50
C PHE A 55 2.76 20.27 -12.31
N GLY A 56 2.86 21.35 -13.09
CA GLY A 56 4.05 21.62 -13.91
C GLY A 56 5.30 21.81 -13.06
N ALA A 57 5.26 22.78 -12.14
CA ALA A 57 6.37 23.06 -11.22
C ALA A 57 6.72 21.86 -10.34
N ALA A 58 5.71 21.09 -9.91
CA ALA A 58 5.90 19.90 -9.10
C ALA A 58 6.63 18.76 -9.85
N LEU A 59 6.39 18.61 -11.16
CA LEU A 59 6.96 17.53 -11.98
C LEU A 59 8.28 17.90 -12.66
N ASP A 60 8.65 19.18 -12.67
CA ASP A 60 9.85 19.66 -13.33
C ASP A 60 11.13 18.96 -12.81
N GLY A 61 11.87 18.32 -13.72
CA GLY A 61 13.11 17.58 -13.41
C GLY A 61 12.94 16.34 -12.52
N VAL A 62 11.72 15.91 -12.19
CA VAL A 62 11.47 14.79 -11.26
C VAL A 62 11.60 13.44 -11.97
N ASP A 63 12.29 12.48 -11.34
CA ASP A 63 12.39 11.09 -11.84
C ASP A 63 11.55 10.07 -11.06
N ARG A 64 11.21 10.39 -9.80
CA ARG A 64 10.47 9.52 -8.88
C ARG A 64 9.37 10.28 -8.16
N VAL A 65 8.20 9.67 -8.01
CA VAL A 65 7.08 10.25 -7.27
C VAL A 65 6.61 9.34 -6.14
N TYR A 66 6.37 9.93 -4.97
CA TYR A 66 5.66 9.31 -3.86
C TYR A 66 4.29 9.99 -3.69
N LEU A 67 3.23 9.20 -3.75
CA LEU A 67 1.86 9.66 -3.88
C LEU A 67 1.07 9.36 -2.61
N ILE A 68 0.45 10.40 -2.06
CA ILE A 68 -0.60 10.28 -1.05
C ILE A 68 -1.92 10.72 -1.70
N PRO A 69 -2.98 9.89 -1.65
CA PRO A 69 -4.29 10.23 -2.18
C PRO A 69 -4.88 11.49 -1.51
N PRO A 70 -5.70 12.28 -2.23
CA PRO A 70 -6.43 13.40 -1.63
C PRO A 70 -7.33 12.91 -0.47
N ILE A 71 -7.26 13.60 0.67
CA ILE A 71 -8.11 13.32 1.82
C ILE A 71 -9.51 13.86 1.53
N GLY A 72 -10.55 13.05 1.79
CA GLY A 72 -11.95 13.46 1.65
C GLY A 72 -12.49 13.48 0.23
N SER A 73 -11.73 13.01 -0.76
CA SER A 73 -12.25 12.82 -2.12
C SER A 73 -13.05 11.52 -2.21
N SER A 74 -14.25 11.59 -2.80
CA SER A 74 -15.08 10.43 -3.11
C SER A 74 -14.52 9.60 -4.27
N ASP A 75 -13.81 10.25 -5.20
CA ASP A 75 -13.12 9.60 -6.32
C ASP A 75 -11.67 10.11 -6.47
N PRO A 76 -10.73 9.56 -5.69
CA PRO A 76 -9.32 9.87 -5.84
C PRO A 76 -8.74 9.50 -7.21
N ALA A 77 -9.31 8.50 -7.91
CA ALA A 77 -8.75 8.03 -9.18
C ALA A 77 -8.94 9.06 -10.30
N ALA A 78 -10.09 9.75 -10.32
CA ALA A 78 -10.38 10.81 -11.28
C ALA A 78 -9.31 11.92 -11.31
N VAL A 79 -8.74 12.28 -10.15
CA VAL A 79 -7.69 13.32 -10.07
C VAL A 79 -6.27 12.77 -10.18
N MET A 80 -6.02 11.57 -9.65
CA MET A 80 -4.68 10.98 -9.64
C MET A 80 -4.27 10.45 -11.01
N LEU A 81 -5.17 9.85 -11.79
CA LEU A 81 -4.82 9.26 -13.08
C LEU A 81 -4.35 10.29 -14.12
N PRO A 82 -5.00 11.45 -14.29
CA PRO A 82 -4.50 12.51 -15.18
C PRO A 82 -3.12 13.01 -14.75
N PHE A 83 -2.90 13.20 -13.45
CA PHE A 83 -1.59 13.59 -12.92
C PHE A 83 -0.51 12.54 -13.23
N LEU A 84 -0.80 11.25 -13.04
CA LEU A 84 0.16 10.18 -13.31
C LEU A 84 0.54 10.07 -14.79
N ARG A 85 -0.42 10.28 -15.70
CA ARG A 85 -0.13 10.37 -17.13
C ARG A 85 0.79 11.54 -17.43
N ARG A 86 0.53 12.72 -16.84
CA ARG A 86 1.39 13.90 -16.98
C ARG A 86 2.79 13.65 -16.41
N ALA A 87 2.88 12.99 -15.26
CA ALA A 87 4.15 12.61 -14.63
C ALA A 87 4.96 11.69 -15.54
N ARG A 88 4.34 10.69 -16.16
CA ARG A 88 5.00 9.81 -17.13
C ARG A 88 5.51 10.60 -18.34
N SER A 89 4.69 11.50 -18.89
CA SER A 89 5.11 12.37 -20.00
C SER A 89 6.23 13.35 -19.63
N ALA A 90 6.33 13.73 -18.35
CA ALA A 90 7.37 14.59 -17.82
C ALA A 90 8.69 13.87 -17.51
N GLY A 91 8.78 12.54 -17.75
CA GLY A 91 10.00 11.76 -17.53
C GLY A 91 10.07 11.05 -16.17
N VAL A 92 8.96 10.95 -15.44
CA VAL A 92 8.94 10.13 -14.21
C VAL A 92 9.00 8.65 -14.58
N HIS A 93 9.97 7.93 -14.01
CA HIS A 93 10.20 6.50 -14.23
C HIS A 93 9.71 5.63 -13.08
N ARG A 94 9.67 6.19 -11.85
CA ARG A 94 9.25 5.46 -10.65
C ARG A 94 8.06 6.11 -9.95
N ALA A 95 7.05 5.31 -9.62
CA ALA A 95 5.91 5.77 -8.82
C ALA A 95 5.67 4.86 -7.60
N VAL A 96 5.49 5.47 -6.43
CA VAL A 96 5.09 4.78 -5.20
C VAL A 96 3.76 5.32 -4.72
N LEU A 97 2.74 4.46 -4.65
CA LEU A 97 1.41 4.81 -4.15
C LEU A 97 1.25 4.35 -2.69
N LEU A 98 0.87 5.27 -1.80
CA LEU A 98 0.33 4.89 -0.49
C LEU A 98 -1.16 4.56 -0.62
N SER A 99 -1.49 3.28 -0.46
CA SER A 99 -2.85 2.74 -0.48
C SER A 99 -3.21 2.17 0.90
N SER A 100 -4.11 1.18 0.95
CA SER A 100 -4.54 0.47 2.15
C SER A 100 -4.61 -1.03 1.88
N SER A 101 -4.37 -1.85 2.90
CA SER A 101 -4.56 -3.31 2.80
C SER A 101 -6.00 -3.68 2.44
N ALA A 102 -6.98 -2.87 2.86
CA ALA A 102 -8.39 -3.09 2.59
C ALA A 102 -8.78 -2.81 1.13
N ILE A 103 -7.90 -2.17 0.34
CA ILE A 103 -8.19 -1.75 -1.03
C ILE A 103 -7.38 -2.61 -2.01
N PRO A 104 -7.99 -3.61 -2.67
CA PRO A 104 -7.32 -4.39 -3.72
C PRO A 104 -7.14 -3.56 -5.00
N ALA A 105 -6.27 -4.04 -5.89
CA ALA A 105 -6.20 -3.51 -7.25
C ALA A 105 -7.57 -3.68 -7.94
N GLY A 106 -8.00 -2.65 -8.66
CA GLY A 106 -9.33 -2.58 -9.29
C GLY A 106 -10.48 -2.34 -8.32
N GLY A 107 -10.20 -2.25 -7.01
CA GLY A 107 -11.17 -1.87 -6.00
C GLY A 107 -11.53 -0.37 -6.03
N PRO A 108 -12.40 0.08 -5.11
CA PRO A 108 -12.83 1.48 -5.05
C PRO A 108 -11.69 2.45 -4.76
N ALA A 109 -11.94 3.74 -5.02
CA ALA A 109 -11.01 4.83 -4.78
C ALA A 109 -9.62 4.58 -5.40
N VAL A 110 -8.58 4.42 -4.57
CA VAL A 110 -7.21 4.24 -5.03
C VAL A 110 -6.93 2.85 -5.62
N GLY A 111 -7.89 1.92 -5.55
CA GLY A 111 -7.79 0.59 -6.16
C GLY A 111 -7.69 0.66 -7.68
N GLN A 112 -8.40 1.60 -8.31
CA GLN A 112 -8.28 1.86 -9.76
C GLN A 112 -6.88 2.39 -10.10
N VAL A 113 -6.34 3.31 -9.30
CA VAL A 113 -4.96 3.82 -9.49
C VAL A 113 -3.95 2.68 -9.37
N HIS A 114 -4.12 1.79 -8.39
CA HIS A 114 -3.29 0.60 -8.22
C HIS A 114 -3.36 -0.33 -9.45
N GLN A 115 -4.53 -0.52 -10.06
CA GLN A 115 -4.65 -1.36 -11.25
C GLN A 115 -3.91 -0.78 -12.47
N VAL A 116 -3.89 0.55 -12.60
CA VAL A 116 -3.31 1.25 -13.75
C VAL A 116 -1.80 1.47 -13.60
N LEU A 117 -1.30 1.59 -12.36
CA LEU A 117 0.10 1.92 -12.08
C LEU A 117 1.13 1.03 -12.81
N PRO A 118 0.96 -0.31 -12.89
CA PRO A 118 1.89 -1.19 -13.60
C PRO A 118 1.98 -0.95 -15.10
N GLY A 119 0.94 -0.38 -15.72
CA GLY A 119 0.92 -0.03 -17.14
C GLY A 119 1.47 1.36 -17.45
N LEU A 120 1.62 2.22 -16.44
CA LEU A 120 2.10 3.60 -16.61
C LEU A 120 3.59 3.76 -16.35
N PHE A 121 4.15 3.00 -15.39
CA PHE A 121 5.54 3.18 -14.94
C PHE A 121 6.32 1.86 -14.99
N GLU A 122 7.58 1.93 -15.41
CA GLU A 122 8.49 0.79 -15.41
C GLU A 122 8.82 0.31 -14.00
N GLN A 123 8.95 1.25 -13.07
CA GLN A 123 9.25 0.97 -11.67
C GLN A 123 8.07 1.45 -10.82
N TRP A 124 7.42 0.53 -10.13
CA TRP A 124 6.27 0.90 -9.32
C TRP A 124 6.22 0.11 -8.02
N ALA A 125 5.62 0.72 -7.01
CA ALA A 125 5.27 0.04 -5.77
C ALA A 125 3.95 0.58 -5.22
N VAL A 126 3.14 -0.31 -4.64
CA VAL A 126 1.93 0.08 -3.91
C VAL A 126 2.08 -0.36 -2.47
N LEU A 127 2.20 0.60 -1.57
CA LEU A 127 2.27 0.37 -0.13
C LEU A 127 0.85 0.15 0.38
N ARG A 128 0.61 -1.00 1.01
CA ARG A 128 -0.72 -1.41 1.53
C ARG A 128 -0.65 -1.64 3.04
N PRO A 129 -0.43 -0.59 3.85
CA PRO A 129 -0.49 -0.71 5.30
C PRO A 129 -1.88 -1.17 5.73
N SER A 130 -1.93 -2.00 6.78
CA SER A 130 -3.18 -2.50 7.33
C SER A 130 -3.78 -1.55 8.36
N TRP A 131 -2.96 -1.12 9.32
CA TRP A 131 -3.35 -0.21 10.37
C TRP A 131 -2.19 0.70 10.72
N PHE A 132 -2.46 2.01 10.82
CA PHE A 132 -1.55 2.95 11.45
C PHE A 132 -1.96 3.10 12.92
N MET A 133 -1.07 2.79 13.86
CA MET A 133 -1.33 3.03 15.29
C MET A 133 -1.64 4.51 15.58
N GLN A 134 -1.16 5.42 14.72
CA GLN A 134 -1.46 6.85 14.78
C GLN A 134 -2.94 7.17 14.55
N ASN A 135 -3.71 6.33 13.86
CA ASN A 135 -5.16 6.51 13.69
C ASN A 135 -5.89 6.41 15.05
N PHE A 136 -5.28 5.80 16.06
CA PHE A 136 -5.84 5.66 17.41
C PHE A 136 -5.26 6.67 18.42
N ALA A 137 -4.21 7.41 18.06
CA ALA A 137 -3.55 8.35 18.97
C ALA A 137 -4.40 9.61 19.27
N GLY A 138 -5.51 9.83 18.55
CA GLY A 138 -6.53 10.83 18.86
C GLY A 138 -7.84 10.24 19.41
N PHE A 139 -7.99 8.91 19.42
CA PHE A 139 -9.15 8.26 19.99
C PHE A 139 -8.91 8.06 21.49
N THR A 140 -9.24 9.07 22.29
CA THR A 140 -9.55 8.82 23.70
C THR A 140 -10.97 8.26 23.71
N PRO A 141 -11.19 6.95 23.93
CA PRO A 141 -12.55 6.48 24.19
C PRO A 141 -13.09 7.31 25.35
N PRO A 142 -14.36 7.76 25.32
CA PRO A 142 -14.95 8.40 26.49
C PRO A 142 -14.65 7.49 27.66
N ARG A 143 -14.04 8.04 28.73
CA ARG A 143 -13.76 7.27 29.95
C ARG A 143 -15.06 6.56 30.27
N ALA A 144 -15.05 5.23 30.17
CA ALA A 144 -16.14 4.42 30.67
C ALA A 144 -16.34 4.91 32.10
N GLN A 145 -17.43 5.64 32.33
CA GLN A 145 -17.83 6.01 33.66
C GLN A 145 -18.17 4.68 34.28
N HIS A 146 -17.21 4.07 34.97
CA HIS A 146 -17.53 2.96 35.84
C HIS A 146 -18.61 3.52 36.77
N PRO A 147 -19.83 2.93 36.77
CA PRO A 147 -20.83 3.33 37.74
C PRO A 147 -20.14 3.20 39.09
N ARG A 148 -20.00 4.34 39.79
CA ARG A 148 -19.40 4.36 41.12
C ARG A 148 -20.16 3.32 41.92
N GLY A 149 -19.46 2.26 42.29
CA GLY A 149 -20.05 1.14 43.00
C GLY A 149 -20.88 1.69 44.15
N ARG A 150 -22.16 1.32 44.17
CA ARG A 150 -22.97 1.45 45.37
C ARG A 150 -22.20 0.75 46.48
N ARG A 151 -21.73 1.53 47.45
CA ARG A 151 -21.15 1.00 48.67
C ARG A 151 -22.26 0.24 49.38
N HIS A 152 -22.17 -1.09 49.39
CA HIS A 152 -22.79 -1.86 50.44
C HIS A 152 -21.96 -1.61 51.71
N PRO A 153 -22.56 -1.22 52.84
CA PRO A 153 -21.86 -1.37 54.11
C PRO A 153 -21.80 -2.87 54.37
N ASP A 154 -20.61 -3.40 54.57
CA ASP A 154 -20.33 -4.39 55.62
C ASP A 154 -18.88 -4.84 55.54
N GLY A 155 -18.18 -4.62 56.65
CA GLY A 155 -17.38 -5.65 57.29
C GLY A 155 -16.11 -6.17 56.61
N HIS A 156 -15.00 -5.84 57.26
CA HIS A 156 -13.77 -6.65 57.34
C HIS A 156 -12.72 -6.47 56.25
N GLY A 157 -11.80 -5.56 56.55
CA GLY A 157 -10.57 -5.35 55.81
C GLY A 157 -9.56 -6.47 56.00
N ARG A 158 -8.81 -6.74 54.92
CA ARG A 158 -7.41 -7.15 54.97
C ARG A 158 -6.67 -6.48 53.81
N ARG A 159 -5.76 -5.57 54.11
CA ARG A 159 -4.82 -4.98 53.14
C ARG A 159 -3.58 -5.87 53.04
N PRO A 160 -3.15 -6.31 51.84
CA PRO A 160 -1.79 -6.82 51.66
C PRO A 160 -0.80 -5.67 51.44
N ARG A 161 0.36 -5.84 52.07
CA ARG A 161 1.47 -4.88 52.21
C ARG A 161 2.18 -4.62 50.88
N ARG A 162 2.63 -3.36 50.71
CA ARG A 162 3.57 -2.92 49.67
C ARG A 162 4.94 -3.58 49.88
N VAL A 163 5.46 -4.24 48.85
CA VAL A 163 6.89 -4.60 48.75
C VAL A 163 7.56 -3.59 47.81
N ARG A 164 8.45 -2.77 48.38
CA ARG A 164 9.43 -1.96 47.64
C ARG A 164 10.58 -2.90 47.21
N ARG A 165 10.95 -2.89 45.93
CA ARG A 165 12.30 -3.32 45.50
C ARG A 165 13.00 -2.17 44.77
N ARG A 166 14.15 -1.79 45.33
CA ARG A 166 15.25 -1.05 44.70
C ARG A 166 15.98 -1.98 43.72
N GLY A 167 16.66 -1.40 42.74
CA GLY A 167 17.81 -2.04 42.08
C GLY A 167 17.81 -1.85 40.57
N GLY A 168 18.70 -0.98 40.08
CA GLY A 168 18.81 -0.65 38.67
C GLY A 168 19.51 -1.72 37.83
N HIS A 169 19.39 -1.61 36.50
CA HIS A 169 20.38 -2.15 35.59
C HIS A 169 20.47 -1.37 34.28
N ARG A 170 21.65 -0.78 34.12
CA ARG A 170 22.51 -0.62 32.93
C ARG A 170 21.88 -0.80 31.55
N ARG A 171 22.00 0.30 30.79
CA ARG A 171 21.99 0.36 29.32
C ARG A 171 22.92 -0.70 28.71
N ARG A 172 22.43 -1.46 27.74
CA ARG A 172 23.25 -2.07 26.68
C ARG A 172 22.61 -1.77 25.33
N ARG A 173 23.27 -0.91 24.55
CA ARG A 173 23.01 -0.72 23.12
C ARG A 173 23.35 -2.05 22.43
N ARG A 174 22.40 -2.64 21.72
CA ARG A 174 22.70 -3.67 20.71
C ARG A 174 22.76 -2.96 19.36
N THR A 175 23.96 -2.78 18.85
CA THR A 175 24.23 -2.51 17.45
C THR A 175 23.90 -3.78 16.66
N CYS A 176 23.09 -3.66 15.61
CA CYS A 176 22.82 -4.75 14.67
C CYS A 176 23.78 -4.58 13.48
N PRO A 177 24.51 -5.63 13.05
CA PRO A 177 25.40 -5.54 11.91
C PRO A 177 24.64 -5.59 10.58
N ASP A 178 25.18 -4.80 9.66
CA ASP A 178 24.92 -4.67 8.23
C ASP A 178 24.68 -6.02 7.52
N ARG A 179 23.52 -6.15 6.86
CA ARG A 179 23.24 -7.23 5.90
C ARG A 179 23.13 -6.64 4.51
N ARG A 180 24.27 -6.62 3.81
CA ARG A 180 24.35 -6.52 2.35
C ARG A 180 23.50 -7.64 1.71
N ALA A 181 22.46 -7.26 0.98
CA ALA A 181 21.70 -8.17 0.15
C ALA A 181 22.16 -8.01 -1.31
N GLY A 182 22.91 -8.99 -1.81
CA GLY A 182 23.21 -9.15 -3.24
C GLY A 182 21.96 -9.57 -4.06
N PRO A 183 22.06 -9.58 -5.39
CA PRO A 183 20.91 -9.65 -6.29
C PRO A 183 20.26 -11.04 -6.26
N ARG A 184 18.96 -11.07 -5.92
CA ARG A 184 18.14 -12.28 -6.05
C ARG A 184 17.79 -12.51 -7.52
N ARG A 185 18.19 -13.67 -8.06
CA ARG A 185 17.77 -14.17 -9.38
C ARG A 185 16.25 -14.23 -9.45
N ARG A 186 15.67 -13.73 -10.56
CA ARG A 186 14.24 -13.84 -10.88
C ARG A 186 13.88 -15.30 -11.22
N PRO A 187 12.69 -15.78 -10.86
CA PRO A 187 12.16 -17.02 -11.43
C PRO A 187 11.64 -16.77 -12.85
N ASP A 188 11.98 -17.71 -13.73
CA ASP A 188 11.63 -17.76 -15.15
C ASP A 188 10.12 -18.05 -15.34
N PRO A 189 9.35 -17.19 -16.03
CA PRO A 189 7.90 -17.36 -16.18
C PRO A 189 7.48 -18.53 -17.06
N ASP A 190 8.38 -19.14 -17.85
CA ASP A 190 8.00 -20.15 -18.85
C ASP A 190 7.85 -21.59 -18.29
N ARG A 191 8.18 -21.81 -17.01
CA ARG A 191 7.98 -23.13 -16.36
C ARG A 191 6.61 -23.34 -15.72
N SER A 192 5.84 -22.26 -15.50
CA SER A 192 4.56 -22.34 -14.78
C SER A 192 3.38 -22.66 -15.70
N ALA A 193 3.48 -22.35 -17.01
CA ALA A 193 2.42 -22.62 -17.98
C ALA A 193 2.29 -24.11 -18.35
N GLY A 194 3.39 -24.87 -18.34
CA GLY A 194 3.40 -26.29 -18.71
C GLY A 194 2.73 -27.23 -17.70
N ALA A 195 2.67 -26.84 -16.42
CA ALA A 195 2.09 -27.66 -15.36
C ALA A 195 0.55 -27.58 -15.30
N GLU A 196 -0.03 -26.45 -15.72
CA GLU A 196 -1.47 -26.22 -15.68
C GLU A 196 -2.21 -26.83 -16.88
N LEU A 197 -1.55 -26.90 -18.04
CA LEU A 197 -2.09 -27.55 -19.24
C LEU A 197 -2.15 -29.08 -19.13
N ARG A 198 -1.27 -29.71 -18.32
CA ARG A 198 -1.27 -31.16 -18.07
C ARG A 198 -2.36 -31.62 -17.09
N ARG A 199 -2.89 -30.73 -16.24
CA ARG A 199 -4.00 -31.06 -15.33
C ARG A 199 -5.35 -31.08 -16.05
N ARG A 200 -5.59 -30.16 -16.99
CA ARG A 200 -6.85 -30.10 -17.76
C ARG A 200 -7.08 -31.26 -18.73
N ARG A 201 -6.01 -31.94 -19.18
CA ARG A 201 -6.14 -33.14 -20.06
C ARG A 201 -6.45 -34.44 -19.32
N ARG A 202 -6.30 -34.51 -17.99
CA ARG A 202 -6.62 -35.74 -17.22
C ARG A 202 -8.10 -35.85 -16.82
N ASP A 203 -8.81 -34.73 -16.73
CA ASP A 203 -10.23 -34.76 -16.31
C ASP A 203 -11.21 -35.05 -17.44
N HIS A 204 -10.80 -34.90 -18.72
CA HIS A 204 -11.67 -35.17 -19.86
C HIS A 204 -11.80 -36.66 -20.25
N HIS A 205 -11.05 -37.57 -19.60
CA HIS A 205 -11.04 -38.99 -19.96
C HIS A 205 -11.89 -39.90 -19.04
N ARG A 206 -12.52 -39.36 -17.99
CA ARG A 206 -13.42 -40.11 -17.08
C ARG A 206 -14.88 -39.71 -17.28
N GLY A 207 -15.44 -39.95 -18.46
CA GLY A 207 -16.82 -39.53 -18.72
C GLY A 207 -17.51 -40.08 -19.97
N ARG A 208 -17.12 -41.24 -20.50
CA ARG A 208 -17.88 -41.88 -21.59
C ARG A 208 -18.04 -43.39 -21.33
N ARG A 209 -19.21 -43.77 -20.80
CA ARG A 209 -19.74 -45.14 -20.89
C ARG A 209 -20.16 -45.40 -22.34
N PRO A 210 -19.87 -46.56 -22.93
CA PRO A 210 -20.38 -46.90 -24.26
C PRO A 210 -21.88 -47.24 -24.20
N ALA A 211 -22.67 -46.60 -25.06
CA ALA A 211 -24.07 -46.94 -25.26
C ALA A 211 -24.19 -48.29 -25.99
N ARG A 212 -25.13 -49.12 -25.52
CA ARG A 212 -25.50 -50.41 -26.11
C ARG A 212 -26.02 -50.22 -27.55
N ARG A 213 -25.57 -51.09 -28.45
CA ARG A 213 -26.10 -51.29 -29.81
C ARG A 213 -27.61 -51.59 -29.77
N ALA A 214 -28.38 -50.91 -30.61
CA ALA A 214 -29.72 -51.31 -31.03
C ALA A 214 -29.64 -52.02 -32.40
N PRO A 215 -30.49 -53.03 -32.67
CA PRO A 215 -30.49 -53.76 -33.93
C PRO A 215 -31.18 -52.99 -35.07
N ALA A 216 -30.77 -53.33 -36.29
CA ALA A 216 -31.28 -52.80 -37.55
C ALA A 216 -32.74 -53.19 -37.80
N SER A 217 -33.52 -52.26 -38.33
CA SER A 217 -34.83 -52.52 -38.93
C SER A 217 -34.83 -52.02 -40.37
N ASP A 218 -35.16 -52.96 -41.25
CA ASP A 218 -35.31 -52.86 -42.69
C ASP A 218 -36.22 -51.70 -43.13
N VAL A 219 -35.80 -51.00 -44.20
CA VAL A 219 -36.68 -50.19 -45.03
C VAL A 219 -36.74 -50.86 -46.41
N ARG A 220 -37.85 -51.53 -46.69
CA ARG A 220 -38.28 -51.85 -48.05
C ARG A 220 -38.84 -50.59 -48.72
N PRO A 221 -38.63 -50.37 -50.04
CA PRO A 221 -39.32 -49.32 -50.78
C PRO A 221 -40.60 -49.87 -51.44
N ALA A 222 -41.60 -49.01 -51.62
CA ALA A 222 -42.26 -48.74 -52.91
C ALA A 222 -43.69 -48.19 -52.73
N ALA A 223 -44.02 -47.32 -53.69
CA ALA A 223 -45.32 -46.99 -54.27
C ALA A 223 -46.30 -46.14 -53.45
#